data_AF-A0AAV3X7H3-F1
#
_entry.id   AF-A0AAV3X7H3-F1
#
_cell.length_a   1.000
_cell.length_b   1.000
_cell.length_c   1.000
_cell.angle_alpha   90.00
_cell.angle_beta   90.00
_cell.angle_gamma   90.00
#
_symmetry.space_group_name_H-M   'P 1'
#
loop_
_entity.id
_entity.type
_entity.pdbx_description
1 polymer ?
#
loop_
_entity_poly.entity_id
_entity_poly.type
_entity_poly.pdbx_seq_one_letter_code
_entity_poly.pdbx_strand_id
1 'polypeptide(L)'
;MRLVQTCLPGCSRSKQLQRLRIMFLLSWKQLTWPVKTGLCVILLLLVLTLVGIGHLFANDGQPSAGFNCEVSPERRAQVVSTAHVVSRLLADQGIGHALCYGSLWGALRTGGLLPYEDRVQ
;
A
#
# COMPACT_ATOMS: atom_id res chain seq x y z
N MET A 1 28.67 40.97 31.00
CA MET A 1 27.49 40.19 30.56
C MET A 1 27.39 40.28 29.04
N ARG A 2 27.65 39.19 28.31
CA ARG A 2 27.49 39.12 26.84
C ARG A 2 26.24 38.31 26.54
N LEU A 3 25.26 38.92 25.89
CA LEU A 3 24.07 38.25 25.38
C LEU A 3 24.47 37.40 24.18
N VAL A 4 24.39 36.08 24.34
CA VAL A 4 24.57 35.10 23.25
C VAL A 4 23.28 35.08 22.44
N GLN A 5 23.32 35.67 21.25
CA GLN A 5 22.26 35.57 20.24
C GLN A 5 22.32 34.17 19.62
N THR A 6 21.43 33.28 20.06
CA THR A 6 21.20 31.99 19.40
C THR A 6 20.42 32.23 18.11
N CYS A 7 21.10 32.09 16.96
CA CYS A 7 20.46 32.07 15.65
C CYS A 7 19.49 30.88 15.54
N LEU A 8 18.20 31.19 15.43
CA LEU A 8 17.13 30.23 15.15
C LEU A 8 17.32 29.56 13.77
N PRO A 9 17.23 28.22 13.65
CA PRO A 9 17.42 27.48 12.40
C PRO A 9 16.24 27.59 11.40
N GLY A 10 15.46 28.67 11.46
CA GLY A 10 14.23 28.86 10.66
C GLY A 10 14.43 29.54 9.30
N CYS A 11 15.53 30.27 9.09
CA CYS A 11 15.70 31.14 7.92
C CYS A 11 16.37 30.47 6.70
N SER A 12 16.83 29.22 6.82
CA SER A 12 17.56 28.50 5.75
C SER A 12 16.66 27.63 4.87
N ARG A 13 15.52 27.15 5.41
CA ARG A 13 14.64 26.17 4.73
C ARG A 13 13.87 26.76 3.54
N SER A 14 13.46 28.03 3.61
CA SER A 14 12.73 28.71 2.52
C SER A 14 13.61 28.96 1.29
N LYS A 15 14.88 29.32 1.50
CA LYS A 15 15.85 29.56 0.42
C LYS A 15 16.21 28.27 -0.31
N GLN A 16 16.28 27.14 0.40
CA GLN A 16 16.51 25.84 -0.24
C GLN A 16 15.32 25.38 -1.10
N LEU A 17 14.08 25.57 -0.62
CA LEU A 17 12.88 25.25 -1.40
C LEU A 17 12.74 26.12 -2.67
N GLN A 18 13.09 27.41 -2.58
CA GLN A 18 13.12 28.28 -3.76
C GLN A 18 14.16 27.83 -4.80
N ARG A 19 15.36 27.43 -4.35
CA ARG A 19 16.41 26.92 -5.25
C ARG A 19 15.99 25.63 -5.94
N LEU A 20 15.34 24.71 -5.23
CA LEU A 20 14.80 23.47 -5.81
C LEU A 20 13.72 23.75 -6.85
N ARG A 21 12.79 24.67 -6.58
CA ARG A 21 11.77 25.09 -7.56
C ARG A 21 12.37 25.66 -8.84
N ILE A 22 13.39 26.53 -8.72
CA ILE A 22 14.04 27.15 -9.89
C ILE A 22 14.82 26.11 -10.70
N MET A 23 15.56 25.21 -10.05
CA MET A 23 16.26 24.12 -10.74
C MET A 23 15.29 23.20 -11.49
N PHE A 24 14.15 22.87 -10.88
CA PHE A 24 13.12 22.04 -11.51
C PHE A 24 12.50 22.73 -12.74
N LEU A 25 12.20 24.02 -12.64
CA LEU A 25 11.65 24.82 -13.75
C LEU A 25 12.63 25.01 -14.91
N LEU A 26 13.93 25.16 -14.62
CA LEU A 26 14.98 25.26 -15.64
C LEU A 26 15.18 23.92 -16.37
N SER A 27 15.17 22.82 -15.63
CA SER A 27 15.25 21.47 -16.20
C SER A 27 14.05 21.14 -17.09
N TRP A 28 12.85 21.66 -16.76
CA TRP A 28 11.63 21.45 -17.55
C TRP A 28 11.60 22.20 -18.88
N LYS A 29 12.38 23.29 -19.00
CA LYS A 29 12.49 24.06 -20.25
C LYS A 29 13.44 23.41 -21.27
N GLN A 30 14.47 22.69 -20.81
CA GLN A 30 15.42 21.99 -21.71
C GLN A 30 14.93 20.62 -22.15
N LEU A 31 13.86 20.10 -21.53
CA LEU A 31 13.28 18.83 -21.90
C LEU A 31 12.62 18.93 -23.28
N THR A 32 13.18 18.24 -24.26
CA THR A 32 12.72 18.24 -25.66
C THR A 32 11.27 17.71 -25.74
N TRP A 33 10.50 18.27 -26.68
CA TRP A 33 9.11 17.85 -26.96
C TRP A 33 8.89 16.32 -26.99
N PRO A 34 9.74 15.50 -27.63
CA PRO A 34 9.55 14.04 -27.64
C PRO A 34 9.66 13.38 -26.26
N VAL A 35 10.44 13.95 -25.34
CA VAL A 35 10.58 13.38 -23.98
C VAL A 35 9.34 13.69 -23.14
N LYS A 36 8.74 14.87 -23.33
CA LYS A 36 7.47 15.23 -22.68
C LYS A 36 6.32 14.34 -23.16
N THR A 37 6.22 14.13 -24.47
CA THR A 37 5.18 13.25 -25.03
C THR A 37 5.38 11.81 -24.57
N GLY A 38 6.63 11.31 -24.55
CA GLY A 38 6.95 9.98 -24.03
C GLY A 38 6.56 9.80 -22.56
N LEU A 39 6.90 10.77 -21.70
CA LEU A 39 6.55 10.71 -20.28
C LEU A 39 5.03 10.72 -20.06
N CYS A 40 4.29 11.54 -20.81
CA CYS A 40 2.83 11.57 -20.76
C CYS A 40 2.21 10.23 -21.18
N VAL A 41 2.73 9.60 -22.24
CA VAL A 41 2.24 8.27 -22.70
C VAL A 41 2.52 7.21 -21.64
N ILE A 42 3.70 7.19 -21.03
CA ILE A 42 4.03 6.25 -19.95
C ILE A 42 3.10 6.45 -18.76
N LEU A 43 2.87 7.69 -18.34
CA LEU A 43 1.92 8.02 -17.26
C LEU A 43 0.49 7.56 -17.60
N LEU A 44 0.05 7.79 -18.83
CA LEU A 44 -1.27 7.35 -19.29
C LEU A 44 -1.40 5.82 -19.24
N LEU A 45 -0.41 5.09 -19.75
CA LEU A 45 -0.38 3.62 -19.72
C LEU A 45 -0.36 3.09 -18.28
N LEU A 46 0.37 3.74 -17.39
CA LEU A 46 0.39 3.39 -15.97
C LEU A 46 -0.98 3.59 -15.32
N VAL A 47 -1.68 4.69 -15.61
CA VAL A 47 -3.04 4.91 -15.10
C VAL A 47 -4.01 3.88 -15.67
N LEU A 48 -3.95 3.57 -16.98
CA LEU A 48 -4.81 2.58 -17.62
C LEU A 48 -4.58 1.18 -17.07
N THR A 49 -3.33 0.79 -16.80
CA THR A 49 -3.01 -0.50 -16.18
C THR A 49 -3.51 -0.58 -14.74
N LEU A 50 -3.34 0.48 -13.94
CA LEU A 50 -3.89 0.54 -12.58
C LEU A 50 -5.42 0.47 -12.57
N VAL A 51 -6.08 1.18 -13.48
CA VAL A 51 -7.54 1.14 -13.64
C VAL A 51 -8.01 -0.24 -14.12
N GLY A 52 -7.31 -0.84 -15.09
CA GLY A 52 -7.62 -2.18 -15.60
C GLY A 52 -7.45 -3.25 -14.52
N ILE A 53 -6.36 -3.21 -13.77
CA ILE A 53 -6.13 -4.08 -12.61
C ILE A 53 -7.22 -3.86 -11.56
N GLY A 54 -7.56 -2.60 -11.26
CA GLY A 54 -8.66 -2.26 -10.35
C GLY A 54 -10.00 -2.83 -10.81
N HIS A 55 -10.30 -2.82 -12.11
CA HIS A 55 -11.51 -3.43 -12.67
C HIS A 55 -11.48 -4.96 -12.62
N LEU A 56 -10.32 -5.60 -12.82
CA LEU A 56 -10.19 -7.05 -12.65
C LEU A 56 -10.49 -7.45 -11.20
N PHE A 57 -9.89 -6.76 -10.23
CA PHE A 57 -10.18 -7.00 -8.81
C PHE A 57 -11.61 -6.61 -8.41
N ALA A 58 -12.20 -5.59 -9.03
CA ALA A 58 -13.59 -5.20 -8.76
C ALA A 58 -14.61 -6.17 -9.37
N ASN A 59 -14.30 -6.81 -10.51
CA ASN A 59 -15.18 -7.79 -11.14
C ASN A 59 -15.06 -9.19 -10.51
N ASP A 60 -13.85 -9.61 -10.11
CA ASP A 60 -13.67 -10.82 -9.31
C ASP A 60 -14.16 -10.64 -7.87
N GLY A 61 -14.26 -9.38 -7.43
CA GLY A 61 -14.83 -8.95 -6.18
C GLY A 61 -16.29 -8.56 -6.30
N GLN A 62 -17.13 -9.21 -7.13
CA GLN A 62 -18.57 -9.15 -6.92
C GLN A 62 -18.80 -9.49 -5.44
N PRO A 63 -19.20 -8.51 -4.59
CA PRO A 63 -19.61 -8.86 -3.26
C PRO A 63 -20.80 -9.77 -3.49
N SER A 64 -20.73 -10.99 -2.98
CA SER A 64 -21.90 -11.84 -2.88
C SER A 64 -23.00 -10.97 -2.29
N ALA A 65 -23.97 -10.58 -3.12
CA ALA A 65 -25.10 -9.81 -2.67
C ALA A 65 -25.86 -10.73 -1.71
N GLY A 66 -25.69 -10.48 -0.40
CA GLY A 66 -25.97 -11.45 0.67
C GLY A 66 -24.72 -12.30 0.91
N PHE A 67 -24.00 -12.20 2.03
CA PHE A 67 -24.49 -12.36 3.39
C PHE A 67 -23.59 -11.56 4.34
N ASN A 68 -24.19 -10.65 5.13
CA ASN A 68 -23.62 -10.18 6.40
C ASN A 68 -23.71 -11.29 7.46
N CYS A 69 -23.29 -12.51 7.13
CA CYS A 69 -23.13 -13.54 8.15
C CYS A 69 -21.80 -13.27 8.82
N GLU A 70 -21.84 -12.47 9.88
CA GLU A 70 -20.72 -12.39 10.81
C GLU A 70 -20.41 -13.82 11.26
N VAL A 71 -19.19 -14.25 10.98
CA VAL A 71 -18.72 -15.57 11.36
C VAL A 71 -18.55 -15.56 12.88
N SER A 72 -19.10 -16.57 13.55
CA SER A 72 -19.04 -16.62 15.01
C SER A 72 -17.58 -16.56 15.49
N PRO A 73 -17.30 -15.88 16.61
CA PRO A 73 -15.94 -15.72 17.10
C PRO A 73 -15.27 -17.07 17.39
N GLU A 74 -16.02 -18.10 17.80
CA GLU A 74 -15.53 -19.47 18.01
C GLU A 74 -15.03 -20.08 16.70
N ARG A 75 -15.79 -19.91 15.61
CA ARG A 75 -15.42 -20.42 14.31
C ARG A 75 -14.18 -19.71 13.78
N ARG A 76 -14.08 -18.39 13.93
CA ARG A 76 -12.87 -17.65 13.55
C ARG A 76 -11.66 -18.09 14.36
N ALA A 77 -11.80 -18.29 15.67
CA ALA A 77 -10.71 -18.78 16.51
C ALA A 77 -10.24 -20.18 16.07
N GLN A 78 -11.17 -21.07 15.69
CA GLN A 78 -10.84 -22.39 15.15
C GLN A 78 -10.06 -22.30 13.82
N VAL A 79 -10.47 -21.40 12.92
CA VAL A 79 -9.79 -21.17 11.63
C VAL A 79 -8.38 -20.61 11.85
N VAL A 80 -8.22 -19.63 12.73
CA VAL A 80 -6.89 -19.07 13.09
C VAL A 80 -6.00 -20.14 13.70
N SER A 81 -6.53 -20.94 14.63
CA SER A 81 -5.79 -22.05 15.24
C SER A 81 -5.31 -23.06 14.19
N THR A 82 -6.20 -23.42 13.25
CA THR A 82 -5.87 -24.35 12.16
C THR A 82 -4.79 -23.76 11.24
N ALA A 83 -4.91 -22.48 10.88
CA ALA A 83 -3.91 -21.79 10.07
C ALA A 83 -2.53 -21.73 10.77
N HIS A 84 -2.49 -21.54 12.09
CA HIS A 84 -1.23 -21.62 12.85
C HIS A 84 -0.61 -23.01 12.82
N VAL A 85 -1.41 -24.07 12.93
CA VAL A 85 -0.90 -25.45 12.84
C VAL A 85 -0.33 -25.72 11.45
N VAL A 86 -1.06 -25.36 10.39
CA VAL A 86 -0.61 -25.52 9.00
C VAL A 86 0.66 -24.70 8.74
N SER A 87 0.71 -23.45 9.20
CA SER A 87 1.89 -22.57 9.06
C SER A 87 3.13 -23.19 9.72
N ARG A 88 3.00 -23.75 10.93
CA ARG A 88 4.10 -24.46 11.59
C ARG A 88 4.53 -25.69 10.81
N LEU A 89 3.58 -26.53 10.37
CA LEU A 89 3.90 -27.72 9.57
C LEU A 89 4.65 -27.37 8.28
N LEU A 90 4.23 -26.31 7.58
CA LEU A 90 4.92 -25.83 6.38
C LEU A 90 6.32 -25.31 6.71
N ALA A 91 6.47 -24.54 7.80
CA ALA A 91 7.76 -24.04 8.25
C ALA A 91 8.73 -25.17 8.63
N ASP A 92 8.24 -26.21 9.32
CA ASP A 92 9.02 -27.38 9.74
C ASP A 92 9.53 -28.19 8.53
N GLN A 93 8.78 -28.16 7.42
CA GLN A 93 9.20 -28.77 6.15
C GLN A 93 10.06 -27.83 5.28
N GLY A 94 10.40 -26.63 5.76
CA GLY A 94 11.17 -25.64 4.99
C GLY A 94 10.38 -25.02 3.83
N ILE A 95 9.05 -25.11 3.84
CA ILE A 95 8.18 -24.57 2.78
C ILE A 95 7.86 -23.12 3.12
N GLY A 96 8.39 -22.21 2.30
CA GLY A 96 8.05 -20.79 2.35
C GLY A 96 6.57 -20.56 2.05
N HIS A 97 5.90 -19.81 2.92
CA HIS A 97 4.49 -19.45 2.77
C HIS A 97 4.26 -18.03 3.31
N ALA A 98 3.18 -17.40 2.85
CA ALA A 98 2.77 -16.06 3.27
C ALA A 98 1.24 -15.97 3.27
N LEU A 99 0.68 -15.00 4.00
CA LEU A 99 -0.75 -14.72 4.00
C LEU A 99 -1.16 -14.07 2.67
N CYS A 100 -2.26 -14.54 2.06
CA CYS A 100 -2.85 -13.88 0.91
C CYS A 100 -3.58 -12.59 1.31
N TYR A 101 -3.82 -11.73 0.32
CA TYR A 101 -4.25 -10.34 0.51
C TYR A 101 -5.39 -10.14 1.53
N GLY A 102 -6.45 -10.96 1.47
CA GLY A 102 -7.59 -10.87 2.41
C GLY A 102 -7.18 -11.10 3.87
N SER A 103 -6.54 -12.25 4.14
CA SER A 103 -6.09 -12.61 5.49
C SER A 103 -4.97 -11.70 6.00
N LEU A 104 -4.08 -11.23 5.12
CA LEU A 104 -3.07 -10.23 5.45
C LEU A 104 -3.70 -8.89 5.84
N TRP A 105 -4.68 -8.43 5.06
CA TRP A 105 -5.37 -7.17 5.33
C TRP A 105 -6.17 -7.23 6.63
N GLY A 106 -6.85 -8.34 6.91
CA GLY A 106 -7.47 -8.60 8.21
C GLY A 106 -6.45 -8.48 9.34
N ALA A 107 -5.33 -9.22 9.23
CA ALA A 107 -4.30 -9.24 10.26
C ALA A 107 -3.76 -7.83 10.57
N LEU A 108 -3.53 -7.02 9.52
CA LEU A 108 -3.05 -5.65 9.66
C LEU A 108 -4.10 -4.68 10.25
N ARG A 109 -5.37 -4.87 9.91
CA ARG A 109 -6.44 -3.94 10.27
C ARG A 109 -7.07 -4.23 11.64
N THR A 110 -7.30 -5.50 11.96
CA THR A 110 -8.04 -5.94 13.15
C THR A 110 -7.21 -6.81 14.08
N GLY A 111 -5.96 -7.14 13.71
CA GLY A 111 -5.14 -8.09 14.47
C GLY A 111 -5.56 -9.56 14.31
N GLY A 112 -6.40 -9.87 13.32
CA GLY A 112 -6.91 -11.23 13.07
C GLY A 112 -7.69 -11.33 11.76
N LEU A 113 -8.49 -12.38 11.59
CA LEU A 113 -9.38 -12.48 10.41
C LEU A 113 -10.46 -11.39 10.43
N LEU A 114 -10.92 -11.00 9.25
CA LEU A 114 -12.07 -10.10 9.14
C LEU A 114 -13.34 -10.83 9.64
N PRO A 115 -14.33 -10.11 10.21
CA PRO A 115 -15.50 -10.74 10.84
C PRO A 115 -16.39 -11.52 9.88
N TYR A 116 -16.24 -11.31 8.58
CA TYR A 116 -16.97 -11.98 7.50
C TYR A 116 -16.12 -13.05 6.77
N GLU A 117 -14.90 -13.32 7.24
CA GLU A 117 -14.04 -14.38 6.68
C GLU A 117 -14.17 -15.67 7.50
N ASP A 118 -14.49 -16.78 6.83
CA ASP A 118 -14.61 -18.11 7.41
C ASP A 118 -13.41 -19.02 7.08
N ARG A 119 -12.41 -18.50 6.36
CA ARG A 119 -11.23 -19.22 5.88
C ARG A 119 -10.00 -18.32 5.80
N VAL A 120 -8.81 -18.90 5.97
CA VAL A 120 -7.51 -18.26 5.70
C VAL A 120 -7.08 -18.62 4.28
N GLN A 121 -6.63 -17.64 3.51
CA GLN A 121 -6.11 -17.81 2.16
C GLN A 121 -4.60 -17.59 2.11
#